data_AF-A0A0D8C9M8-F1
#
_entry.id   AF-A0A0D8C9M8-F1
#
_cell.length_a   1.000
_cell.length_b   1.000
_cell.length_c   1.000
_cell.angle_alpha   90.00
_cell.angle_beta   90.00
_cell.angle_gamma   90.00
#
_symmetry.space_group_name_H-M   'P 1'
#
loop_
_entity.id
_entity.type
_entity.pdbx_description
1 polymer ?
#
loop_
_entity_poly.entity_id
_entity_poly.type
_entity_poly.pdbx_seq_one_letter_code
_entity_poly.pdbx_strand_id
1 'polypeptide(L)'
;MEEWIQLAKQSPFASFQKAANTLERWKEPILSYFLCPYTNARIEGTNHKIKNIKRRAYGYRNLERFRLRVFLECTGNTTGSQAA
;
A
#
# COMPACT_ATOMS: atom_id res chain seq x y z
N MET A 1 22.07 -8.25 -5.04
CA MET A 1 21.25 -7.04 -4.76
C MET A 1 22.14 -5.80 -4.72
N GLU A 2 23.23 -5.82 -3.96
CA GLU A 2 24.15 -4.66 -3.86
C GLU A 2 24.72 -4.21 -5.20
N GLU A 3 25.23 -5.16 -5.98
CA GLU A 3 25.80 -4.90 -7.31
C GLU A 3 24.79 -4.21 -8.23
N TRP A 4 23.54 -4.69 -8.25
CA TRP A 4 22.49 -4.09 -9.06
C TRP A 4 22.15 -2.67 -8.61
N ILE A 5 22.08 -2.41 -7.30
CA ILE A 5 21.83 -1.07 -6.75
C ILE A 5 22.94 -0.11 -7.19
N GLN A 6 24.20 -0.54 -7.15
CA GLN A 6 25.34 0.27 -7.59
C GLN A 6 25.30 0.57 -9.08
N LEU A 7 25.04 -0.43 -9.93
CA LEU A 7 24.89 -0.23 -11.37
C LEU A 7 23.71 0.72 -11.69
N ALA A 8 22.58 0.55 -11.00
CA ALA A 8 21.41 1.40 -11.19
C ALA A 8 21.63 2.86 -10.71
N LYS A 9 22.47 3.08 -9.69
CA LYS A 9 22.89 4.42 -9.26
C LYS A 9 23.83 5.09 -10.26
N GLN A 10 24.69 4.33 -10.91
CA GLN A 10 25.62 4.85 -11.93
C GLN A 10 24.96 5.05 -13.30
N SER A 11 23.73 4.55 -13.47
CA SER A 11 22.94 4.74 -14.68
C SER A 11 22.74 6.23 -14.99
N PRO A 12 22.82 6.65 -16.27
CA PRO A 12 22.56 8.03 -16.67
C PRO A 12 21.09 8.44 -16.51
N PHE A 13 20.18 7.49 -16.29
CA PHE A 13 18.76 7.77 -16.16
C PHE A 13 18.35 7.95 -14.70
N ALA A 14 17.75 9.10 -14.40
CA ALA A 14 17.24 9.43 -13.08
C ALA A 14 16.18 8.43 -12.56
N SER A 15 15.45 7.74 -13.44
CA SER A 15 14.49 6.69 -13.07
C SER A 15 15.18 5.51 -12.38
N PHE A 16 16.32 5.05 -12.91
CA PHE A 16 17.11 3.97 -12.31
C PHE A 16 17.73 4.39 -10.98
N GLN A 17 18.25 5.61 -10.89
CA GLN A 17 18.78 6.16 -9.64
C GLN A 17 17.70 6.22 -8.54
N LYS A 18 16.48 6.69 -8.88
CA LYS A 18 15.33 6.71 -7.95
C LYS A 18 14.92 5.31 -7.51
N ALA A 19 14.88 4.34 -8.44
CA ALA A 19 14.58 2.95 -8.13
C ALA A 19 15.65 2.36 -7.19
N ALA A 20 16.93 2.61 -7.46
CA ALA A 20 18.05 2.15 -6.64
C ALA A 20 17.99 2.71 -5.22
N ASN A 21 17.73 4.01 -5.06
CA ASN A 21 17.56 4.65 -3.75
C ASN A 21 16.38 4.08 -2.97
N THR A 22 15.29 3.75 -3.68
CA THR A 22 14.12 3.11 -3.06
C THR A 22 14.47 1.71 -2.58
N LEU A 23 15.13 0.90 -3.42
CA LEU A 23 15.53 -0.45 -3.06
C LEU A 23 16.54 -0.48 -1.91
N GLU A 24 17.49 0.45 -1.89
CA GLU A 24 18.45 0.59 -0.78
C GLU A 24 17.74 0.94 0.53
N ARG A 25 16.80 1.90 0.50
CA ARG A 25 16.00 2.29 1.68
C ARG A 25 15.16 1.14 2.23
N TRP A 26 14.63 0.28 1.37
CA TRP A 26 13.74 -0.82 1.75
C TRP A 26 14.42 -2.19 1.79
N LYS A 27 15.74 -2.24 1.56
CA LYS A 27 16.52 -3.47 1.50
C LYS A 27 16.34 -4.34 2.73
N GLU A 28 16.47 -3.74 3.92
CA GLU A 28 16.42 -4.48 5.17
C GLU A 28 15.04 -5.15 5.38
N PRO A 29 13.89 -4.44 5.28
CA PRO A 29 12.57 -5.07 5.28
C PRO A 29 12.38 -6.15 4.21
N ILE A 30 12.91 -5.95 3.00
CA ILE A 30 12.79 -6.93 1.90
C ILE A 30 13.55 -8.21 2.24
N LEU A 31 14.76 -8.10 2.81
CA LEU A 31 15.56 -9.26 3.20
C LEU A 31 14.99 -9.94 4.45
N SER A 32 14.40 -9.17 5.37
CA SER A 32 13.75 -9.68 6.57
C SER A 32 12.60 -10.65 6.26
N TYR A 33 11.96 -10.53 5.10
CA TYR A 33 10.93 -11.46 4.63
C TYR A 33 11.42 -12.93 4.58
N PHE A 34 12.68 -13.15 4.21
CA PHE A 34 13.24 -14.51 4.11
C PHE A 34 13.50 -15.14 5.49
N LEU A 35 13.65 -14.31 6.53
CA LEU A 35 13.80 -14.76 7.91
C LEU A 35 12.43 -14.94 8.59
N CYS A 36 11.50 -14.03 8.30
CA CYS A 36 10.15 -14.08 8.81
C CYS A 36 9.15 -13.78 7.68
N PRO A 37 8.32 -14.75 7.26
CA PRO A 37 7.45 -14.63 6.09
C PRO A 37 6.19 -13.80 6.36
N TYR A 38 6.35 -12.63 6.99
CA TYR A 38 5.27 -11.66 7.10
C TYR A 38 4.95 -11.10 5.72
N THR A 39 3.76 -11.43 5.22
CA THR A 39 3.28 -10.93 3.93
C THR A 39 2.43 -9.66 4.12
N ASN A 40 2.54 -8.71 3.19
CA ASN A 40 1.61 -7.58 3.10
C ASN A 40 0.27 -7.97 2.43
N ALA A 41 0.05 -9.27 2.12
CA ALA A 41 -1.09 -9.73 1.33
C ALA A 41 -2.45 -9.33 1.93
N ARG A 42 -2.59 -9.38 3.27
CA ARG A 42 -3.82 -8.95 3.96
C ARG A 42 -4.07 -7.44 3.80
N ILE A 43 -3.02 -6.64 3.88
CA ILE A 43 -3.09 -5.17 3.70
C ILE A 43 -3.43 -4.86 2.25
N GLU A 44 -2.79 -5.52 1.29
CA GLU A 44 -3.06 -5.39 -0.14
C GLU A 44 -4.50 -5.78 -0.50
N GLY A 45 -5.00 -6.88 0.07
CA GLY A 45 -6.38 -7.31 -0.09
C GLY A 45 -7.38 -6.27 0.43
N THR A 46 -7.08 -5.65 1.57
CA THR A 46 -7.89 -4.57 2.13
C THR A 46 -7.86 -3.33 1.22
N ASN A 47 -6.69 -2.93 0.74
CA ASN A 47 -6.54 -1.82 -0.21
C ASN A 47 -7.29 -2.09 -1.53
N HIS A 48 -7.24 -3.33 -2.02
CA HIS A 48 -7.97 -3.74 -3.22
C HIS A 48 -9.49 -3.65 -3.00
N LYS A 49 -10.00 -4.15 -1.86
CA LYS A 49 -11.41 -4.04 -1.48
C LYS A 49 -11.88 -2.58 -1.43
N ILE A 50 -11.11 -1.69 -0.80
CA ILE A 50 -11.39 -0.25 -0.74
C ILE A 50 -11.43 0.37 -2.14
N LYS A 51 -10.47 0.05 -3.01
CA LYS A 51 -10.45 0.51 -4.42
C LYS A 51 -11.69 0.04 -5.17
N ASN A 52 -12.14 -1.20 -4.95
CA ASN A 52 -13.36 -1.73 -5.55
C ASN A 52 -14.62 -1.03 -5.05
N ILE A 53 -14.71 -0.69 -3.75
CA ILE A 53 -15.82 0.11 -3.20
C ILE A 53 -15.90 1.46 -3.93
N LYS A 54 -14.76 2.16 -4.07
CA LYS A 54 -14.70 3.43 -4.82
C LYS A 54 -15.12 3.26 -6.28
N ARG A 55 -14.65 2.21 -6.96
CA ARG A 55 -14.92 1.94 -8.38
C ARG A 55 -16.39 1.62 -8.63
N ARG A 56 -17.01 0.75 -7.82
CA ARG A 56 -18.43 0.35 -7.95
C ARG A 56 -19.40 1.52 -7.73
N ALA A 57 -18.99 2.52 -6.96
CA ALA A 57 -19.77 3.73 -6.75
C ALA A 57 -19.56 4.82 -7.82
N TYR A 58 -18.67 4.59 -8.80
CA TYR A 58 -18.24 5.60 -9.78
C TYR A 58 -17.64 6.87 -9.13
N GLY A 59 -17.03 6.69 -7.96
CA GLY A 59 -16.49 7.78 -7.16
C GLY A 59 -17.47 8.32 -6.11
N TYR A 60 -16.92 8.85 -5.02
CA TYR A 60 -17.68 9.46 -3.94
C TYR A 60 -17.44 10.97 -3.94
N ARG A 61 -18.52 11.75 -3.90
CA ARG A 61 -18.45 13.21 -3.70
C ARG A 61 -18.16 13.60 -2.25
N ASN A 62 -18.67 12.80 -1.31
CA ASN A 62 -18.52 13.02 0.12
C ASN A 62 -17.62 11.93 0.72
N LEU A 63 -16.51 12.37 1.33
CA LEU A 63 -15.50 11.48 1.90
C LEU A 63 -16.03 10.71 3.13
N GLU A 64 -16.88 11.32 3.95
CA GLU A 64 -17.48 10.66 5.12
C GLU A 64 -18.38 9.50 4.69
N ARG A 65 -19.17 9.67 3.62
CA ARG A 65 -19.97 8.58 3.05
C ARG A 65 -19.08 7.45 2.50
N PHE A 66 -17.93 7.79 1.92
CA PHE A 66 -16.95 6.79 1.49
C PHE A 66 -16.37 6.02 2.68
N ARG A 67 -15.96 6.73 3.74
CA ARG A 67 -15.44 6.14 4.98
C ARG A 67 -16.46 5.20 5.61
N LEU A 68 -17.70 5.64 5.79
CA LEU A 68 -18.78 4.83 6.34
C LEU A 68 -19.00 3.56 5.51
N ARG A 69 -18.96 3.65 4.18
CA ARG A 69 -19.08 2.47 3.32
C ARG A 69 -17.88 1.52 3.44
N VAL A 70 -16.67 2.06 3.53
CA VAL A 70 -15.46 1.26 3.75
C VAL A 70 -15.53 0.52 5.08
N PHE A 71 -15.93 1.19 6.16
CA PHE A 71 -16.11 0.54 7.46
C PHE A 71 -17.17 -0.56 7.40
N LEU A 72 -18.38 -0.25 6.92
CA LEU A 72 -19.44 -1.25 6.78
C LEU A 72 -19.00 -2.50 6.03
N GLU A 73 -18.35 -2.33 4.87
CA GLU A 73 -17.95 -3.45 4.02
C GLU A 73 -16.74 -4.20 4.57
N CYS A 74 -15.75 -3.51 5.13
CA CYS A 74 -14.49 -4.12 5.58
C CYS A 74 -14.55 -4.68 7.01
N THR A 75 -15.36 -4.10 7.90
CA THR A 75 -15.45 -4.49 9.31
C THR A 75 -16.83 -5.04 9.71
N GLY A 76 -17.86 -4.87 8.87
CA GLY A 76 -19.23 -5.30 9.18
C GLY A 76 -20.02 -4.31 10.04
N ASN A 77 -19.40 -3.22 10.50
CA ASN A 77 -20.02 -2.23 11.38
C ASN A 77 -19.90 -0.84 10.75
N THR A 78 -21.01 -0.11 10.65
CA THR A 78 -20.95 1.36 10.59
C THR A 78 -20.74 1.83 12.03
N THR A 79 -19.57 2.36 12.38
CA THR A 79 -19.40 2.97 13.70
C THR A 79 -20.31 4.18 13.83
N GLY A 80 -21.55 3.95 14.26
CA GLY A 80 -22.48 4.95 14.80
C GLY A 80 -22.25 5.19 16.30
N SER A 81 -21.07 4.82 16.82
CA SER A 81 -20.69 4.95 18.24
C SER A 81 -19.42 5.79 18.43
N GLN A 82 -19.18 6.77 17.56
CA GLN A 82 -18.28 7.90 17.85
C GLN A 82 -19.02 9.23 17.63
N ALA A 83 -20.24 9.28 18.14
CA ALA A 83 -20.96 10.49 18.48
C ALA A 83 -21.41 10.34 19.94
N ALA A 84 -20.45 10.44 20.85
CA ALA A 84 -20.63 10.66 22.28
C ALA A 84 -19.50 11.58 22.72
#